data_AF-A0A3D5J9W9-F1
#
_entry.id   AF-A0A3D5J9W9-F1
#
_cell.length_a   1.000
_cell.length_b   1.000
_cell.length_c   1.000
_cell.angle_alpha   90.00
_cell.angle_beta   90.00
_cell.angle_gamma   90.00
#
_symmetry.space_group_name_H-M   'P 1'
#
loop_
_entity.id
_entity.type
_entity.pdbx_description
1 polymer ?
#
loop_
_entity_poly.entity_id
_entity_poly.type
_entity_poly.pdbx_seq_one_letter_code
_entity_poly.pdbx_strand_id
1 'polypeptide(L)'
;MKGRNVLIYSSIIIGIVALIGYALWQEIARNESHIQTSISGTIKTAPNVTGGVVKTDNAYLILFDPETLIPVAQHMINPFLPPITFSIGQSDASPQASLQGPYRLLIFTDRDGDPNLPSPGELIGALTSPLSLGTESFSYVLDRPFNSFPQELLKPSQPADKPEDSIKGIVRISPDLLEQVSPTDKLIIMLFDPNQGRPVAFKFVESPSFPMEFQIGPSNAMGTKDLVGPYSLRILTDKDGQPFQATEGEVIGRSKDLVPLGTSNLDFVLDSPYVR
;
A
#
# COMPACT_ATOMS: atom_id res chain seq x y z
N MET A 1 5.39 -52.16 50.21
CA MET A 1 4.60 -51.12 49.50
C MET A 1 5.32 -49.79 49.26
N LYS A 2 6.42 -49.43 49.97
CA LYS A 2 7.12 -48.14 49.80
C LYS A 2 7.85 -47.96 48.44
N GLY A 3 8.54 -48.99 47.92
CA GLY A 3 9.38 -48.85 46.72
C GLY A 3 8.62 -48.66 45.39
N ARG A 4 7.42 -49.25 45.24
CA ARG A 4 6.63 -49.15 44.00
C ARG A 4 6.09 -47.73 43.77
N ASN A 5 5.69 -47.05 44.84
CA ASN A 5 5.21 -45.68 44.76
C ASN A 5 6.35 -44.72 44.43
N VAL A 6 7.55 -44.91 45.03
CA VAL A 6 8.74 -44.11 44.71
C VAL A 6 9.14 -44.24 43.24
N LEU A 7 9.05 -45.44 42.66
CA LEU A 7 9.37 -45.67 41.25
C LEU A 7 8.38 -44.97 40.30
N ILE A 8 7.08 -45.03 40.64
CA ILE A 8 6.02 -44.36 39.88
C ILE A 8 6.21 -42.83 39.95
N TYR A 9 6.39 -42.28 41.15
CA TYR A 9 6.61 -40.84 41.31
C TYR A 9 7.89 -40.37 40.61
N SER A 10 8.98 -41.15 40.66
CA SER A 10 10.23 -40.82 39.96
C SER A 10 10.05 -40.83 38.45
N SER A 11 9.34 -41.82 37.90
CA SER A 11 9.06 -41.91 36.46
C SER A 11 8.18 -40.76 35.97
N ILE A 12 7.18 -40.35 36.75
CA ILE A 12 6.33 -39.20 36.44
C ILE A 12 7.15 -37.89 36.48
N ILE A 13 8.00 -37.71 37.49
CA ILE A 13 8.86 -36.53 37.60
C ILE A 13 9.82 -36.45 36.40
N ILE A 14 10.46 -37.57 36.03
CA ILE A 14 11.34 -37.63 34.85
C ILE A 14 10.56 -37.28 33.57
N GLY A 15 9.34 -37.81 33.42
CA GLY A 15 8.46 -37.47 32.29
C GLY A 15 8.12 -35.99 32.22
N ILE A 16 7.78 -35.37 33.36
CA ILE A 16 7.49 -33.93 33.43
C ILE A 16 8.74 -33.10 33.10
N VAL A 17 9.90 -33.44 33.65
CA VAL A 17 11.17 -32.73 33.37
C VAL A 17 11.53 -32.83 31.89
N ALA A 18 11.35 -33.99 31.25
CA ALA A 18 11.58 -34.17 29.83
C ALA A 18 10.63 -33.33 28.97
N LEU A 19 9.34 -33.27 29.33
CA LEU A 19 8.35 -32.44 28.62
C LEU A 19 8.64 -30.95 28.76
N ILE A 20 9.02 -30.49 29.96
CA ILE A 20 9.43 -29.10 30.19
C ILE A 20 10.67 -28.76 29.36
N GLY A 21 11.69 -29.64 29.37
CA GLY A 21 12.90 -29.45 28.57
C GLY A 21 12.60 -29.35 27.07
N TYR A 22 11.73 -30.22 26.56
CA TYR A 22 11.30 -30.18 25.16
C TYR A 22 10.52 -28.91 24.81
N ALA A 23 9.58 -28.49 25.67
CA ALA A 23 8.80 -27.27 25.46
C ALA A 23 9.68 -26.01 25.46
N LEU A 24 10.65 -25.93 26.38
CA LEU A 24 11.62 -24.84 26.42
C LEU A 24 12.49 -24.81 25.17
N TRP A 25 12.94 -25.97 24.69
CA TRP A 25 13.72 -26.06 23.44
C TRP A 25 12.92 -25.58 22.23
N GLN A 26 11.65 -25.98 22.13
CA GLN A 26 10.75 -25.51 21.07
C GLN A 26 10.53 -24.00 21.13
N GLU A 27 10.38 -23.44 22.32
CA GLU A 27 10.23 -21.99 22.51
C GLU A 27 11.49 -21.22 22.09
N ILE A 28 12.68 -21.73 22.43
CA ILE A 28 13.96 -21.16 22.00
C ILE A 28 14.07 -21.19 20.47
N ALA A 29 13.82 -22.35 19.85
CA ALA A 29 13.88 -22.50 18.39
C ALA A 29 12.87 -21.60 17.66
N ARG A 30 11.66 -21.45 18.21
CA ARG A 30 10.64 -20.53 17.69
C ARG A 30 11.10 -19.08 17.78
N ASN A 31 11.68 -18.67 18.90
CA ASN A 31 12.18 -17.31 19.09
C ASN A 31 13.37 -17.01 18.17
N GLU A 32 14.31 -17.96 17.99
CA GLU A 32 15.40 -17.82 17.02
C GLU A 32 14.87 -17.65 15.59
N SER A 33 13.90 -18.47 15.19
CA SER A 33 13.26 -18.35 13.87
C SER A 33 12.54 -17.01 13.71
N HIS A 34 11.88 -16.51 14.74
CA HIS A 34 11.20 -15.22 14.71
C HIS A 34 12.20 -14.07 14.55
N ILE A 35 13.31 -14.09 15.29
CA ILE A 35 14.39 -13.10 15.18
C ILE A 35 14.99 -13.11 13.78
N GLN A 36 15.36 -14.28 13.26
CA GLN A 36 15.97 -14.40 11.93
C GLN A 36 15.05 -13.94 10.79
N THR A 37 13.74 -13.90 11.02
CA THR A 37 12.74 -13.52 10.03
C THR A 37 12.10 -12.16 10.31
N SER A 38 12.69 -11.37 11.23
CA SER A 38 12.19 -10.03 11.58
C SER A 38 13.30 -8.99 11.69
N ILE A 39 12.89 -7.73 11.66
CA ILE A 39 13.69 -6.56 12.03
C ILE A 39 13.16 -6.07 13.37
N SER A 40 14.04 -5.91 14.35
CA SER A 40 13.68 -5.51 15.70
C SER A 40 14.55 -4.38 16.25
N GLY A 41 13.99 -3.61 17.18
CA GLY A 41 14.65 -2.42 17.68
C GLY A 41 13.81 -1.61 18.65
N THR A 42 14.17 -0.33 18.80
CA THR A 42 13.48 0.65 19.65
C THR A 42 13.10 1.87 18.82
N ILE A 43 11.85 2.30 18.96
CA ILE A 43 11.32 3.55 18.40
C ILE A 43 11.48 4.65 19.44
N LYS A 44 12.04 5.79 19.05
CA LYS A 44 12.22 6.98 19.87
C LYS A 44 11.62 8.20 19.18
N THR A 45 11.28 9.23 19.94
CA THR A 45 10.95 10.56 19.42
C THR A 45 12.18 11.46 19.53
N ALA A 46 12.43 12.29 18.51
CA ALA A 46 13.52 13.26 18.59
C ALA A 46 13.18 14.37 19.61
N PRO A 47 14.19 14.93 20.33
CA PRO A 47 13.96 15.86 21.43
C PRO A 47 13.25 17.17 21.04
N ASN A 48 13.35 17.58 19.78
CA ASN A 48 12.91 18.90 19.30
C ASN A 48 11.61 18.85 18.49
N VAL A 49 10.92 17.71 18.47
CA VAL A 49 9.71 17.54 17.65
C VAL A 49 8.49 17.98 18.44
N THR A 50 7.81 18.99 17.93
CA THR A 50 6.52 19.48 18.44
C THR A 50 5.38 18.68 17.83
N GLY A 51 4.46 18.18 18.66
CA GLY A 51 3.44 17.20 18.26
C GLY A 51 3.56 15.96 19.13
N GLY A 52 3.27 16.11 20.42
CA GLY A 52 3.47 15.06 21.41
C GLY A 52 2.64 13.83 21.05
N VAL A 53 3.30 12.67 21.00
CA VAL A 53 2.64 11.37 20.92
C VAL A 53 1.70 11.26 22.12
N VAL A 54 0.41 11.09 21.86
CA VAL A 54 -0.60 10.86 22.89
C VAL A 54 -0.71 9.35 23.08
N LYS A 55 -1.00 8.91 24.31
CA LYS A 55 -1.08 7.48 24.68
C LYS A 55 -2.04 6.64 23.84
N THR A 56 -2.96 7.28 23.11
CA THR A 56 -3.96 6.65 22.24
C THR A 56 -3.51 6.56 20.79
N ASP A 57 -2.39 7.18 20.42
CA ASP A 57 -1.91 7.14 19.04
C ASP A 57 -1.50 5.69 18.69
N ASN A 58 -1.80 5.29 17.46
CA ASN A 58 -1.26 4.09 16.84
C ASN A 58 0.12 4.41 16.27
N ALA A 59 1.01 3.42 16.19
CA ALA A 59 2.17 3.49 15.33
C ALA A 59 2.12 2.41 14.27
N TYR A 60 2.24 2.81 13.01
CA TYR A 60 2.33 1.92 11.87
C TYR A 60 3.79 1.72 11.49
N LEU A 61 4.18 0.46 11.41
CA LEU A 61 5.47 0.01 10.91
C LEU A 61 5.22 -0.66 9.57
N ILE A 62 5.89 -0.21 8.53
CA ILE A 62 5.72 -0.76 7.18
C ILE A 62 7.08 -1.12 6.62
N LEU A 63 7.20 -2.36 6.15
CA LEU A 63 8.32 -2.79 5.32
C LEU A 63 7.98 -2.63 3.86
N PHE A 64 8.91 -2.03 3.12
CA PHE A 64 8.84 -1.84 1.68
C PHE A 64 9.93 -2.66 1.00
N ASP A 65 9.57 -3.25 -0.14
CA ASP A 65 10.55 -3.78 -1.08
C ASP A 65 11.49 -2.64 -1.53
N PRO A 66 12.82 -2.84 -1.50
CA PRO A 66 13.77 -1.75 -1.70
C PRO A 66 13.81 -1.23 -3.13
N GLU A 67 13.39 -2.01 -4.12
CA GLU A 67 13.41 -1.63 -5.54
C GLU A 67 12.07 -1.04 -5.97
N THR A 68 10.98 -1.76 -5.68
CA THR A 68 9.63 -1.39 -6.10
C THR A 68 8.95 -0.43 -5.14
N LEU A 69 9.40 -0.33 -3.89
CA LEU A 69 8.77 0.47 -2.83
C LEU A 69 7.30 0.11 -2.60
N ILE A 70 6.93 -1.14 -2.89
CA ILE A 70 5.63 -1.72 -2.56
C ILE A 70 5.67 -2.22 -1.11
N PRO A 71 4.63 -1.96 -0.29
CA PRO A 71 4.57 -2.49 1.07
C PRO A 71 4.43 -4.01 1.05
N VAL A 72 5.27 -4.70 1.82
CA VAL A 72 5.32 -6.18 1.89
C VAL A 72 4.93 -6.75 3.25
N ALA A 73 5.03 -5.95 4.31
CA ALA A 73 4.59 -6.30 5.66
C ALA A 73 4.18 -5.03 6.41
N GLN A 74 3.19 -5.18 7.30
CA GLN A 74 2.66 -4.08 8.09
C GLN A 74 2.35 -4.55 9.50
N HIS A 75 2.82 -3.79 10.49
CA HIS A 75 2.53 -4.03 11.89
C HIS A 75 2.00 -2.75 12.54
N MET A 76 0.98 -2.87 13.38
CA MET A 76 0.43 -1.75 14.15
C MET A 76 0.68 -1.96 15.63
N ILE A 77 1.25 -0.95 16.28
CA ILE A 77 1.45 -0.91 17.72
C ILE A 77 0.40 0.01 18.34
N ASN A 78 -0.39 -0.55 19.27
CA ASN A 78 -1.32 0.20 20.11
C ASN A 78 -1.30 -0.42 21.54
N PRO A 79 -1.15 0.38 22.61
CA PRO A 79 -0.94 1.83 22.61
C PRO A 79 0.51 2.21 22.29
N PHE A 80 0.74 3.31 21.59
CA PHE A 80 2.09 3.78 21.26
C PHE A 80 2.60 4.81 22.28
N LEU A 81 3.69 4.45 22.98
CA LEU A 81 4.36 5.32 23.96
C LEU A 81 5.89 5.19 23.85
N PRO A 82 6.56 6.04 23.05
CA PRO A 82 8.02 6.06 22.95
C PRO A 82 8.72 6.45 24.27
N PRO A 83 9.90 5.87 24.58
CA PRO A 83 10.57 4.83 23.79
C PRO A 83 9.91 3.46 23.96
N ILE A 84 9.70 2.74 22.85
CA ILE A 84 9.10 1.40 22.84
C ILE A 84 9.84 0.47 21.88
N THR A 85 9.91 -0.80 22.22
CA THR A 85 10.51 -1.82 21.35
C THR A 85 9.54 -2.25 20.25
N PHE A 86 10.07 -2.67 19.11
CA PHE A 86 9.29 -3.18 18.00
C PHE A 86 9.94 -4.43 17.38
N SER A 87 9.12 -5.23 16.70
CA SER A 87 9.54 -6.29 15.79
C SER A 87 8.56 -6.29 14.62
N ILE A 88 9.08 -6.37 13.39
CA ILE A 88 8.29 -6.52 12.18
C ILE A 88 8.97 -7.50 11.24
N GLY A 89 8.24 -8.47 10.71
CA GLY A 89 8.85 -9.55 9.92
C GLY A 89 7.84 -10.43 9.20
N GLN A 90 8.22 -11.70 8.99
CA GLN A 90 7.42 -12.67 8.23
C GLN A 90 6.02 -12.90 8.81
N SER A 91 5.83 -12.72 10.12
CA SER A 91 4.52 -12.79 10.79
C SER A 91 3.57 -11.66 10.41
N ASP A 92 4.11 -10.52 9.96
CA ASP A 92 3.37 -9.30 9.64
C ASP A 92 3.16 -9.13 8.12
N ALA A 93 3.66 -10.09 7.33
CA ALA A 93 3.48 -10.16 5.89
C ALA A 93 2.17 -10.89 5.54
N SER A 94 1.70 -10.71 4.30
CA SER A 94 0.56 -11.50 3.78
C SER A 94 0.88 -13.00 3.82
N PRO A 95 -0.11 -13.90 4.04
CA PRO A 95 0.13 -15.34 4.13
C PRO A 95 0.83 -15.97 2.92
N GLN A 96 0.72 -15.34 1.75
CA GLN A 96 1.34 -15.78 0.50
C GLN A 96 2.71 -15.15 0.25
N ALA A 97 3.11 -14.15 1.05
CA ALA A 97 4.38 -13.45 0.91
C ALA A 97 5.49 -14.19 1.67
N SER A 98 6.63 -14.39 1.02
CA SER A 98 7.84 -14.93 1.66
C SER A 98 8.89 -13.84 1.70
N LEU A 99 9.21 -13.36 2.91
CA LEU A 99 10.23 -12.34 3.09
C LEU A 99 11.61 -12.99 3.05
N GLN A 100 12.44 -12.59 2.07
CA GLN A 100 13.76 -13.18 1.82
C GLN A 100 14.86 -12.15 1.57
N GLY A 101 14.49 -10.90 1.30
CA GLY A 101 15.42 -9.83 0.93
C GLY A 101 15.68 -8.83 2.06
N PRO A 102 16.51 -7.81 1.81
CA PRO A 102 16.54 -6.63 2.64
C PRO A 102 15.30 -5.76 2.37
N TYR A 103 14.84 -5.02 3.36
CA TYR A 103 13.63 -4.20 3.30
C TYR A 103 13.88 -2.80 3.82
N ARG A 104 13.16 -1.81 3.28
CA ARG A 104 13.15 -0.46 3.83
C ARG A 104 12.02 -0.34 4.84
N LEU A 105 12.33 0.11 6.04
CA LEU A 105 11.37 0.37 7.11
C LEU A 105 10.96 1.84 7.15
N LEU A 106 9.65 2.08 7.26
CA LEU A 106 9.06 3.38 7.63
C LEU A 106 8.17 3.19 8.86
N ILE A 107 8.25 4.14 9.78
CA ILE A 107 7.38 4.24 10.95
C ILE A 107 6.79 5.64 11.02
N PHE A 108 5.49 5.71 11.25
CA PHE A 108 4.73 6.92 11.50
C PHE A 108 3.60 6.65 12.51
N THR A 109 3.10 7.71 13.12
CA THR A 109 1.96 7.64 14.05
C THR A 109 0.66 7.96 13.34
N ASP A 110 -0.43 7.41 13.85
CA ASP A 110 -1.80 7.68 13.43
C ASP A 110 -2.63 7.98 14.67
N ARG A 111 -3.34 9.11 14.67
CA ARG A 111 -4.13 9.58 15.80
C ARG A 111 -5.63 9.44 15.55
N ASP A 112 -6.07 9.59 14.31
CA ASP A 112 -7.49 9.66 13.97
C ASP A 112 -8.06 8.36 13.39
N GLY A 113 -7.20 7.36 13.16
CA GLY A 113 -7.57 6.05 12.65
C GLY A 113 -7.50 5.93 11.13
N ASP A 114 -7.06 6.98 10.42
CA ASP A 114 -6.81 6.92 8.98
C ASP A 114 -5.30 7.06 8.67
N PRO A 115 -4.55 5.95 8.57
CA PRO A 115 -3.11 5.98 8.33
C PRO A 115 -2.72 6.46 6.93
N ASN A 116 -3.68 6.70 6.03
CA ASN A 116 -3.41 7.18 4.68
C ASN A 116 -3.37 8.70 4.59
N LEU A 117 -3.94 9.40 5.58
CA LEU A 117 -4.06 10.84 5.60
C LEU A 117 -3.37 11.40 6.85
N PRO A 118 -2.31 12.21 6.69
CA PRO A 118 -1.62 12.80 7.83
C PRO A 118 -2.52 13.77 8.60
N SER A 119 -2.48 13.68 9.93
CA SER A 119 -3.30 14.46 10.84
C SER A 119 -2.44 15.33 11.80
N PRO A 120 -2.90 16.52 12.22
CA PRO A 120 -2.09 17.41 13.05
C PRO A 120 -1.59 16.76 14.35
N GLY A 121 -0.27 16.80 14.52
CA GLY A 121 0.43 16.29 15.70
C GLY A 121 0.84 14.81 15.60
N GLU A 122 0.66 14.18 14.44
CA GLU A 122 1.30 12.93 14.09
C GLU A 122 2.76 13.14 13.69
N LEU A 123 3.58 12.10 13.86
CA LEU A 123 5.01 12.10 13.62
C LEU A 123 5.39 11.00 12.63
N ILE A 124 6.45 11.25 11.87
CA ILE A 124 7.03 10.29 10.92
C ILE A 124 8.56 10.30 11.05
N GLY A 125 9.20 9.17 10.78
CA GLY A 125 10.66 9.08 10.64
C GLY A 125 11.13 9.04 9.18
N ALA A 126 12.43 8.94 8.97
CA ALA A 126 12.99 8.73 7.63
C ALA A 126 12.75 7.30 7.12
N LEU A 127 12.45 7.15 5.83
CA LEU A 127 12.48 5.85 5.17
C LEU A 127 13.92 5.34 5.16
N THR A 128 14.16 4.24 5.87
CA THR A 128 15.51 3.72 6.11
C THR A 128 16.21 3.25 4.82
N SER A 129 17.53 3.13 4.87
CA SER A 129 18.25 2.28 3.91
C SER A 129 17.86 0.81 4.08
N PRO A 130 18.02 -0.06 3.08
CA PRO A 130 17.61 -1.47 3.19
C PRO A 130 18.24 -2.17 4.40
N LEU A 131 17.41 -2.79 5.22
CA LEU A 131 17.74 -3.55 6.42
C LEU A 131 17.53 -5.04 6.16
N SER A 132 18.45 -5.88 6.59
CA SER A 132 18.29 -7.34 6.45
C SER A 132 17.37 -7.88 7.54
N LEU A 133 16.59 -8.93 7.24
CA LEU A 133 15.96 -9.73 8.29
C LEU A 133 17.03 -10.30 9.25
N GLY A 134 16.71 -10.42 10.53
CA GLY A 134 17.67 -10.68 11.59
C GLY A 134 18.35 -9.43 12.15
N THR A 135 18.03 -8.23 11.65
CA THR A 135 18.55 -6.99 12.24
C THR A 135 17.94 -6.77 13.62
N GLU A 136 18.78 -6.69 14.64
CA GLU A 136 18.37 -6.46 16.04
C GLU A 136 18.88 -5.12 16.56
N SER A 137 18.27 -4.64 17.65
CA SER A 137 18.68 -3.42 18.36
C SER A 137 18.69 -2.15 17.49
N PHE A 138 17.92 -2.13 16.40
CA PHE A 138 17.84 -0.97 15.52
C PHE A 138 17.21 0.23 16.24
N SER A 139 17.81 1.42 16.17
CA SER A 139 17.24 2.63 16.79
C SER A 139 16.52 3.46 15.73
N TYR A 140 15.19 3.38 15.69
CA TYR A 140 14.37 4.19 14.80
C TYR A 140 13.95 5.49 15.50
N VAL A 141 14.00 6.62 14.81
CA VAL A 141 13.65 7.94 15.37
C VAL A 141 12.52 8.58 14.54
N LEU A 142 11.43 8.94 15.23
CA LEU A 142 10.40 9.85 14.71
C LEU A 142 10.92 11.28 14.89
N ASP A 143 11.26 11.93 13.78
CA ASP A 143 12.11 13.13 13.77
C ASP A 143 11.41 14.38 13.26
N ARG A 144 10.19 14.26 12.72
CA ARG A 144 9.42 15.40 12.18
C ARG A 144 7.90 15.14 12.23
N PRO A 145 7.09 16.21 12.15
CA PRO A 145 5.65 16.08 11.95
C PRO A 145 5.32 15.33 10.66
N PHE A 146 4.29 14.48 10.70
CA PHE A 146 3.78 13.80 9.54
C PHE A 146 2.85 14.73 8.76
N ASN A 147 3.38 15.30 7.68
CA ASN A 147 2.61 16.15 6.75
C ASN A 147 2.41 15.47 5.38
N SER A 148 3.28 14.53 5.03
CA SER A 148 3.23 13.75 3.78
C SER A 148 4.20 12.57 3.88
N PHE A 149 3.96 11.53 3.07
CA PHE A 149 4.91 10.42 2.93
C PHE A 149 6.21 10.87 2.24
N PRO A 150 7.33 10.17 2.47
CA PRO A 150 8.57 10.41 1.75
C PRO A 150 8.35 10.47 0.23
N GLN A 151 8.96 11.45 -0.44
CA GLN A 151 8.79 11.67 -1.89
C GLN A 151 9.11 10.42 -2.72
N GLU A 152 10.02 9.57 -2.24
CA GLU A 152 10.36 8.29 -2.87
C GLU A 152 9.17 7.33 -2.95
N LEU A 153 8.27 7.33 -1.95
CA LEU A 153 7.04 6.54 -1.93
C LEU A 153 5.88 7.21 -2.67
N LEU A 154 5.96 8.54 -2.84
CA LEU A 154 4.98 9.32 -3.59
C LEU A 154 5.26 9.31 -5.10
N LYS A 155 6.48 8.92 -5.51
CA LYS A 155 6.73 8.53 -6.90
C LYS A 155 5.84 7.32 -7.18
N PRO A 156 5.10 7.27 -8.30
CA PRO A 156 4.27 6.12 -8.62
C PRO A 156 5.15 4.85 -8.63
N SER A 157 5.04 4.04 -7.58
CA SER A 157 5.69 2.73 -7.43
C SER A 157 5.06 1.66 -8.33
N GLN A 158 4.16 2.06 -9.24
CA GLN A 158 3.78 1.23 -10.36
C GLN A 158 4.97 1.21 -11.31
N PRO A 159 5.48 0.04 -11.75
CA PRO A 159 6.38 0.02 -12.90
C PRO A 159 5.68 0.83 -13.98
N ALA A 160 6.31 1.93 -14.42
CA ALA A 160 5.73 2.77 -15.45
C ALA A 160 5.33 1.83 -16.58
N ASP A 161 4.03 1.76 -16.89
CA ASP A 161 3.57 0.76 -17.85
C ASP A 161 4.41 0.94 -19.11
N LYS A 162 4.99 -0.17 -19.57
CA LYS A 162 5.84 -0.09 -20.74
C LYS A 162 5.03 0.48 -21.89
N PRO A 163 5.62 1.31 -22.76
CA PRO A 163 4.88 1.89 -23.88
C PRO A 163 4.08 0.84 -24.67
N GLU A 164 4.66 -0.34 -24.89
CA GLU A 164 4.05 -1.49 -25.59
C GLU A 164 2.84 -2.10 -24.86
N ASP A 165 2.75 -1.95 -23.55
CA ASP A 165 1.70 -2.54 -22.71
C ASP A 165 0.65 -1.51 -22.28
N SER A 166 0.73 -0.27 -22.76
CA SER A 166 -0.18 0.81 -22.35
C SER A 166 -0.78 1.58 -23.52
N ILE A 167 -1.90 2.25 -23.24
CA ILE A 167 -2.53 3.20 -24.16
C ILE A 167 -2.15 4.60 -23.69
N LYS A 168 -1.58 5.39 -24.60
CA LYS A 168 -1.08 6.75 -24.35
C LYS A 168 -1.66 7.74 -25.35
N GLY A 169 -1.92 8.96 -24.87
CA GLY A 169 -2.45 10.01 -25.72
C GLY A 169 -2.63 11.34 -25.03
N ILE A 170 -3.34 12.24 -25.71
CA ILE A 170 -3.79 13.53 -25.20
C ILE A 170 -5.31 13.48 -25.07
N VAL A 171 -5.81 13.91 -23.93
CA VAL A 171 -7.24 14.12 -23.68
C VAL A 171 -7.59 15.58 -23.89
N ARG A 172 -8.67 15.85 -24.62
CA ARG A 172 -9.24 17.18 -24.87
C ARG A 172 -10.72 17.20 -24.54
N ILE A 173 -11.23 18.36 -24.13
CA ILE A 173 -12.68 18.60 -24.05
C ILE A 173 -13.12 19.25 -25.37
N SER A 174 -14.27 18.83 -25.90
CA SER A 174 -14.89 19.51 -27.04
C SER A 174 -15.15 20.98 -26.71
N PRO A 175 -14.92 21.93 -27.65
CA PRO A 175 -15.14 23.35 -27.40
C PRO A 175 -16.52 23.68 -26.81
N ASP A 176 -17.56 22.97 -27.26
CA ASP A 176 -18.95 23.19 -26.84
C ASP A 176 -19.24 22.74 -25.40
N LEU A 177 -18.33 21.97 -24.78
CA LEU A 177 -18.47 21.39 -23.44
C LEU A 177 -17.46 21.93 -22.43
N LEU A 178 -16.55 22.82 -22.85
CA LEU A 178 -15.51 23.39 -21.98
C LEU A 178 -16.07 24.06 -20.73
N GLU A 179 -17.20 24.77 -20.85
CA GLU A 179 -17.83 25.49 -19.74
C GLU A 179 -18.45 24.55 -18.68
N GLN A 180 -18.63 23.27 -19.00
CA GLN A 180 -19.20 22.28 -18.09
C GLN A 180 -18.15 21.65 -17.16
N VAL A 181 -16.87 21.76 -17.50
CA VAL A 181 -15.77 21.12 -16.77
C VAL A 181 -15.10 22.13 -15.84
N SER A 182 -14.99 21.77 -14.55
CA SER A 182 -14.29 22.57 -13.54
C SER A 182 -12.90 21.99 -13.26
N PRO A 183 -11.89 22.81 -12.93
CA PRO A 183 -10.59 22.34 -12.44
C PRO A 183 -10.65 21.51 -11.15
N THR A 184 -11.78 21.54 -10.44
CA THR A 184 -12.03 20.73 -9.23
C THR A 184 -12.62 19.35 -9.55
N ASP A 185 -13.06 19.12 -10.79
CA ASP A 185 -13.60 17.83 -11.21
C ASP A 185 -12.48 16.79 -11.21
N LYS A 186 -12.85 15.52 -11.11
CA LYS A 186 -11.94 14.40 -11.33
C LYS A 186 -12.06 13.92 -12.77
N LEU A 187 -10.99 13.36 -13.30
CA LEU A 187 -11.03 12.64 -14.57
C LEU A 187 -10.84 11.14 -14.32
N ILE A 188 -11.66 10.35 -14.99
CA ILE A 188 -11.67 8.90 -14.84
C ILE A 188 -11.44 8.27 -16.19
N ILE A 189 -10.39 7.49 -16.27
CA ILE A 189 -9.96 6.79 -17.48
C ILE A 189 -10.22 5.31 -17.25
N MET A 190 -10.97 4.68 -18.15
CA MET A 190 -11.38 3.29 -18.03
C MET A 190 -11.15 2.50 -19.32
N LEU A 191 -10.69 1.26 -19.15
CA LEU A 191 -10.67 0.26 -20.23
C LEU A 191 -11.79 -0.74 -20.01
N PHE A 192 -12.55 -1.04 -21.06
CA PHE A 192 -13.59 -2.06 -21.05
C PHE A 192 -13.21 -3.20 -21.99
N ASP A 193 -13.26 -4.43 -21.48
CA ASP A 193 -13.23 -5.64 -22.31
C ASP A 193 -14.61 -5.80 -22.98
N PRO A 194 -14.68 -5.90 -24.32
CA PRO A 194 -15.95 -6.00 -25.05
C PRO A 194 -16.80 -7.20 -24.62
N ASN A 195 -16.20 -8.26 -24.06
CA ASN A 195 -16.90 -9.46 -23.64
C ASN A 195 -17.42 -9.41 -22.20
N GLN A 196 -16.86 -8.53 -21.36
CA GLN A 196 -17.14 -8.54 -19.91
C GLN A 196 -18.12 -7.45 -19.47
N GLY A 197 -18.34 -6.41 -20.29
CA GLY A 197 -19.30 -5.35 -20.00
C GLY A 197 -18.98 -4.50 -18.76
N ARG A 198 -17.81 -4.68 -18.15
CA ARG A 198 -17.31 -3.96 -16.97
C ARG A 198 -15.89 -3.41 -17.22
N PRO A 199 -15.46 -2.38 -16.49
CA PRO A 199 -14.08 -1.91 -16.56
C PRO A 199 -13.11 -3.04 -16.15
N VAL A 200 -12.01 -3.17 -16.90
CA VAL A 200 -10.90 -4.07 -16.62
C VAL A 200 -9.62 -3.32 -16.23
N ALA A 201 -9.61 -2.00 -16.39
CA ALA A 201 -8.62 -1.10 -15.81
C ALA A 201 -9.27 0.26 -15.53
N PHE A 202 -8.85 0.94 -14.47
CA PHE A 202 -9.31 2.29 -14.13
C PHE A 202 -8.20 3.16 -13.56
N LYS A 203 -8.24 4.46 -13.85
CA LYS A 203 -7.31 5.45 -13.31
C LYS A 203 -8.06 6.74 -13.00
N PHE A 204 -7.83 7.27 -11.80
CA PHE A 204 -8.28 8.58 -11.39
C PHE A 204 -7.19 9.63 -11.61
N VAL A 205 -7.60 10.81 -12.04
CA VAL A 205 -6.75 12.01 -12.09
C VAL A 205 -7.47 13.12 -11.36
N GLU A 206 -6.86 13.59 -10.28
CA GLU A 206 -7.33 14.74 -9.52
C GLU A 206 -6.95 16.03 -10.24
N SER A 207 -7.84 17.01 -10.27
CA SER A 207 -7.62 18.35 -10.84
C SER A 207 -7.01 18.35 -12.26
N PRO A 208 -7.69 17.76 -13.25
CA PRO A 208 -7.19 17.68 -14.62
C PRO A 208 -7.10 19.08 -15.27
N SER A 209 -6.08 19.28 -16.10
CA SER A 209 -5.90 20.50 -16.88
C SER A 209 -5.86 20.16 -18.37
N PHE A 210 -6.92 20.50 -19.10
CA PHE A 210 -7.04 20.13 -20.51
C PHE A 210 -6.40 21.18 -21.44
N PRO A 211 -5.73 20.75 -22.53
CA PRO A 211 -5.43 19.37 -22.90
C PRO A 211 -4.38 18.74 -21.98
N MET A 212 -4.55 17.46 -21.63
CA MET A 212 -3.58 16.72 -20.80
C MET A 212 -3.13 15.41 -21.44
N GLU A 213 -1.90 15.02 -21.17
CA GLU A 213 -1.43 13.67 -21.49
C GLU A 213 -2.04 12.64 -20.55
N PHE A 214 -2.30 11.45 -21.08
CA PHE A 214 -2.75 10.31 -20.29
C PHE A 214 -2.01 9.03 -20.67
N GLN A 215 -1.99 8.11 -19.70
CA GLN A 215 -1.50 6.75 -19.86
C GLN A 215 -2.35 5.84 -18.97
N ILE A 216 -2.78 4.70 -19.54
CA ILE A 216 -3.46 3.61 -18.83
C ILE A 216 -2.93 2.24 -19.30
N GLY A 217 -2.62 1.34 -18.37
CA GLY A 217 -2.03 0.03 -18.66
C GLY A 217 -2.11 -0.95 -17.47
N PRO A 218 -1.25 -2.00 -17.43
CA PRO A 218 -1.27 -3.06 -16.41
C PRO A 218 -1.30 -2.58 -14.98
N SER A 219 -0.60 -1.48 -14.69
CA SER A 219 -0.61 -0.83 -13.38
C SER A 219 -1.99 -0.42 -12.89
N ASN A 220 -2.92 -0.18 -13.83
CA ASN A 220 -4.30 0.26 -13.59
C ASN A 220 -5.31 -0.89 -13.69
N ALA A 221 -4.87 -2.13 -13.92
CA ALA A 221 -5.74 -3.27 -14.14
C ALA A 221 -6.60 -3.62 -12.91
N MET A 222 -7.83 -4.08 -13.15
CA MET A 222 -8.75 -4.57 -12.14
C MET A 222 -8.66 -6.10 -12.03
N GLY A 223 -8.20 -6.60 -10.89
CA GLY A 223 -8.06 -8.02 -10.62
C GLY A 223 -6.67 -8.57 -10.96
N THR A 224 -6.53 -9.90 -10.94
CA THR A 224 -5.23 -10.58 -11.08
C THR A 224 -4.90 -11.00 -12.51
N LYS A 225 -5.75 -10.67 -13.48
CA LYS A 225 -5.60 -11.11 -14.87
C LYS A 225 -4.90 -10.03 -15.68
N ASP A 226 -3.88 -10.44 -16.42
CA ASP A 226 -3.13 -9.54 -17.31
C ASP A 226 -4.06 -8.88 -18.34
N LEU A 227 -3.68 -7.66 -18.73
CA LEU A 227 -4.33 -6.97 -19.83
C LEU A 227 -3.83 -7.56 -21.16
N VAL A 228 -4.75 -8.11 -21.97
CA VAL A 228 -4.45 -8.81 -23.25
C VAL A 228 -5.25 -8.20 -24.42
N GLY A 229 -5.92 -7.06 -24.20
CA GLY A 229 -6.93 -6.49 -25.10
C GLY A 229 -6.44 -6.19 -26.51
N PRO A 230 -7.40 -5.85 -27.37
CA PRO A 230 -7.78 -4.44 -27.48
C PRO A 230 -9.03 -4.10 -26.66
N TYR A 231 -9.14 -2.85 -26.22
CA TYR A 231 -10.13 -2.38 -25.24
C TYR A 231 -10.97 -1.22 -25.75
N SER A 232 -12.22 -1.10 -25.28
CA SER A 232 -12.97 0.15 -25.43
C SER A 232 -12.49 1.14 -24.36
N LEU A 233 -11.93 2.27 -24.80
CA LEU A 233 -11.48 3.34 -23.92
C LEU A 233 -12.63 4.30 -23.65
N ARG A 234 -12.88 4.59 -22.38
CA ARG A 234 -13.86 5.58 -21.93
C ARG A 234 -13.19 6.53 -20.96
N ILE A 235 -13.35 7.82 -21.16
CA ILE A 235 -12.84 8.85 -20.26
C ILE A 235 -13.98 9.78 -19.91
N LEU A 236 -14.25 9.99 -18.62
CA LEU A 236 -15.33 10.86 -18.15
C LEU A 236 -14.88 11.75 -17.00
N THR A 237 -15.51 12.93 -16.88
CA THR A 237 -15.37 13.78 -15.70
C THR A 237 -16.33 13.33 -14.61
N ASP A 238 -15.89 13.43 -13.37
CA ASP A 238 -16.65 13.09 -12.17
C ASP A 238 -16.67 14.29 -11.22
N LYS A 239 -17.87 14.78 -10.89
CA LYS A 239 -18.06 16.00 -10.11
C LYS A 239 -18.35 15.73 -8.63
N ASP A 240 -18.89 14.57 -8.31
CA ASP A 240 -19.44 14.26 -6.99
C ASP A 240 -18.75 13.06 -6.31
N GLY A 241 -17.78 12.45 -6.97
CA GLY A 241 -17.06 11.28 -6.47
C GLY A 241 -17.86 9.98 -6.66
N GLN A 242 -18.90 9.98 -7.48
CA GLN A 242 -19.73 8.81 -7.79
C GLN A 242 -19.65 8.46 -9.28
N PRO A 243 -18.54 7.86 -9.74
CA PRO A 243 -18.22 7.73 -11.16
C PRO A 243 -19.12 6.79 -11.96
N PHE A 244 -19.96 6.03 -11.25
CA PHE A 244 -20.95 5.13 -11.82
C PHE A 244 -22.36 5.72 -11.82
N GLN A 245 -22.53 6.94 -11.32
CA GLN A 245 -23.75 7.75 -11.41
C GLN A 245 -23.47 8.89 -12.39
N ALA A 246 -24.49 9.35 -13.11
CA ALA A 246 -24.36 10.48 -14.02
C ALA A 246 -24.85 11.73 -13.30
N THR A 247 -24.00 12.73 -13.19
CA THR A 247 -24.31 14.04 -12.60
C THR A 247 -24.31 15.12 -13.68
N GLU A 248 -25.21 16.09 -13.54
CA GLU A 248 -25.37 17.15 -14.54
C GLU A 248 -24.07 17.92 -14.75
N GLY A 249 -23.71 18.13 -16.01
CA GLY A 249 -22.46 18.79 -16.41
C GLY A 249 -21.23 17.87 -16.46
N GLU A 250 -21.38 16.58 -16.16
CA GLU A 250 -20.34 15.60 -16.47
C GLU A 250 -20.27 15.35 -17.97
N VAL A 251 -19.05 15.09 -18.46
CA VAL A 251 -18.78 14.87 -19.89
C VAL A 251 -18.02 13.57 -20.06
N ILE A 252 -18.18 12.93 -21.21
CA ILE A 252 -17.58 11.64 -21.53
C ILE A 252 -17.10 11.61 -22.98
N GLY A 253 -15.98 10.94 -23.20
CA GLY A 253 -15.52 10.48 -24.51
C GLY A 253 -15.49 8.95 -24.55
N ARG A 254 -15.79 8.39 -25.72
CA ARG A 254 -15.76 6.93 -25.96
C ARG A 254 -14.96 6.65 -27.23
N SER A 255 -14.07 5.67 -27.19
CA SER A 255 -13.40 5.23 -28.40
C SER A 255 -14.42 4.62 -29.37
N LYS A 256 -14.31 4.98 -30.65
CA LYS A 256 -15.17 4.42 -31.72
C LYS A 256 -14.82 2.96 -31.99
N ASP A 257 -13.53 2.66 -31.96
CA ASP A 257 -12.97 1.32 -32.15
C ASP A 257 -12.32 0.81 -30.86
N LEU A 258 -12.01 -0.49 -30.82
CA LEU A 258 -11.19 -1.06 -29.76
C LEU A 258 -9.74 -0.60 -29.94
N VAL A 259 -9.14 -0.12 -28.85
CA VAL A 259 -7.79 0.43 -28.80
C VAL A 259 -6.84 -0.67 -28.31
N PRO A 260 -5.84 -1.09 -29.10
CA PRO A 260 -4.85 -2.06 -28.66
C PRO A 260 -3.90 -1.46 -27.62
N LEU A 261 -3.38 -2.31 -26.72
CA LEU A 261 -2.21 -1.94 -25.92
C LEU A 261 -1.04 -1.62 -26.87
N GLY A 262 -0.17 -0.69 -26.45
CA GLY A 262 0.89 -0.17 -27.31
C GLY A 262 0.49 1.04 -28.13
N THR A 263 -0.79 1.43 -28.14
CA THR A 263 -1.24 2.63 -28.85
C THR A 263 -0.64 3.88 -28.21
N SER A 264 0.11 4.64 -29.00
CA SER A 264 0.66 5.94 -28.63
C SER A 264 0.08 7.07 -29.48
N ASN A 265 0.17 8.31 -28.99
CA ASN A 265 -0.27 9.52 -29.69
C ASN A 265 -1.78 9.55 -30.02
N LEU A 266 -2.60 8.91 -29.19
CA LEU A 266 -4.06 8.97 -29.35
C LEU A 266 -4.56 10.39 -29.02
N ASP A 267 -5.30 11.03 -29.93
CA ASP A 267 -6.02 12.27 -29.63
C ASP A 267 -7.45 11.90 -29.23
N PHE A 268 -7.78 12.03 -27.94
CA PHE A 268 -9.04 11.57 -27.37
C PHE A 268 -9.88 12.75 -26.92
N VAL A 269 -11.07 12.89 -27.49
CA VAL A 269 -11.97 14.02 -27.22
C VAL A 269 -13.14 13.57 -26.35
N LEU A 270 -13.41 14.30 -25.26
CA LEU A 270 -14.67 14.23 -24.52
C LEU A 270 -15.67 15.13 -25.23
N ASP A 271 -16.58 14.53 -25.98
CA ASP A 271 -17.44 15.20 -26.97
C ASP A 271 -18.93 15.10 -26.64
N SER A 272 -19.29 14.42 -25.56
CA SER A 272 -20.66 14.13 -25.21
C SER A 272 -20.93 14.42 -23.73
N PRO A 273 -22.10 14.95 -23.35
CA PRO A 273 -22.57 14.91 -21.97
C PRO A 273 -22.64 13.47 -21.46
N TYR A 274 -22.28 13.24 -20.21
CA TYR A 274 -22.43 11.94 -19.57
C TYR A 274 -23.87 11.77 -19.11
N VAL A 275 -24.65 11.10 -19.95
CA VAL A 275 -26.01 10.65 -19.66
C VAL A 275 -26.03 9.12 -19.68
N ARG A 276 -26.83 8.53 -18.80
CA ARG A 276 -26.98 7.07 -18.69
C ARG A 276 -28.05 6.52 -19.62
#